data_AF-A0A552X4E2-F1
#
_entry.id   AF-A0A552X4E2-F1
#
_cell.length_a   1.000
_cell.length_b   1.000
_cell.length_c   1.000
_cell.angle_alpha   90.00
_cell.angle_beta   90.00
_cell.angle_gamma   90.00
#
_symmetry.space_group_name_H-M   'P 1'
#
loop_
_entity.id
_entity.type
_entity.pdbx_description
1 polymer ?
#
loop_
_entity_poly.entity_id
_entity_poly.type
_entity_poly.pdbx_seq_one_letter_code
_entity_poly.pdbx_strand_id
1 'polypeptide(L)'
;MANHEKTAWIMMVVLLIASGKLLQTIIQHSETLGTLVPPNAGILIQYVIALVVLSIIGHIALAITSKQALEKKDERERQFEVYGSHISGLVLGLGCVTALGHYLVHFDGSLLFYSVFAALIASQITEYLVVIWRHRRG
;
A
#
# COMPACT_ATOMS: atom_id res chain seq x y z
N MET A 1 1.39 -10.60 20.14
CA MET A 1 0.88 -10.24 18.81
C MET A 1 0.81 -11.51 18.00
N ALA A 2 -0.34 -11.81 17.42
CA ALA A 2 -0.50 -12.95 16.51
C ALA A 2 0.49 -12.79 15.34
N ASN A 3 0.98 -13.89 14.76
CA ASN A 3 1.97 -13.81 13.68
C ASN A 3 1.41 -13.04 12.47
N HIS A 4 0.12 -13.21 12.17
CA HIS A 4 -0.58 -12.47 11.13
C HIS A 4 -0.69 -10.97 11.42
N GLU A 5 -0.90 -10.58 12.68
CA GLU A 5 -0.85 -9.17 13.09
C GLU A 5 0.54 -8.57 12.83
N LYS A 6 1.62 -9.30 13.16
CA LYS A 6 2.99 -8.84 12.91
C LYS A 6 3.31 -8.70 11.42
N THR A 7 2.85 -9.64 10.59
CA THR A 7 2.99 -9.57 9.13
C THR A 7 2.23 -8.37 8.55
N ALA A 8 1.00 -8.12 9.01
CA ALA A 8 0.23 -6.96 8.59
C ALA A 8 0.93 -5.63 8.94
N TRP A 9 1.51 -5.55 10.15
CA TRP A 9 2.33 -4.40 10.55
C TRP A 9 3.55 -4.21 9.66
N ILE A 10 4.29 -5.27 9.35
CA ILE A 10 5.47 -5.18 8.49
C ILE A 10 5.10 -4.74 7.08
N MET A 11 4.06 -5.31 6.50
CA MET A 11 3.61 -4.91 5.17
C MET A 11 3.11 -3.46 5.15
N MET A 12 2.45 -3.00 6.21
CA MET A 12 2.07 -1.59 6.36
C MET A 12 3.30 -0.68 6.41
N VAL A 13 4.32 -1.03 7.22
CA VAL A 13 5.57 -0.25 7.32
C VAL A 13 6.34 -0.24 6.01
N VAL A 14 6.48 -1.40 5.35
CA VAL A 14 7.12 -1.53 4.04
C VAL A 14 6.43 -0.64 3.00
N LEU A 15 5.10 -0.70 2.96
CA LEU A 15 4.30 0.11 2.04
C LEU A 15 4.48 1.60 2.30
N LEU A 16 4.49 2.03 3.57
CA LEU A 16 4.71 3.43 3.94
C LEU A 16 6.10 3.92 3.56
N ILE A 17 7.14 3.12 3.80
CA ILE A 17 8.53 3.47 3.44
C ILE A 17 8.68 3.58 1.92
N ALA A 18 8.23 2.58 1.17
CA ALA A 18 8.32 2.57 -0.28
C ALA A 18 7.54 3.75 -0.88
N SER A 19 6.32 3.99 -0.40
CA SER A 19 5.44 5.05 -0.92
C SER A 19 5.94 6.44 -0.54
N GLY A 20 6.49 6.60 0.67
CA GLY A 20 7.14 7.83 1.09
C GLY A 20 8.36 8.16 0.22
N LYS A 21 9.16 7.15 -0.13
CA LYS A 21 10.28 7.33 -1.07
C LYS A 21 9.83 7.71 -2.47
N LEU A 22 8.79 7.06 -2.99
CA LEU A 22 8.21 7.43 -4.28
C LEU A 22 7.72 8.88 -4.29
N LEU A 23 6.97 9.31 -3.27
CA LEU A 23 6.50 10.69 -3.14
C LEU A 23 7.66 11.68 -3.08
N GLN A 24 8.71 11.38 -2.31
CA GLN A 24 9.93 12.18 -2.26
C GLN A 24 10.56 12.33 -3.65
N THR A 25 10.68 11.24 -4.41
CA THR A 25 11.22 11.25 -5.78
C THR A 25 10.36 12.10 -6.71
N ILE A 26 9.03 11.96 -6.66
CA ILE A 26 8.11 12.74 -7.49
C ILE A 26 8.22 14.23 -7.18
N ILE A 27 8.24 14.61 -5.90
CA ILE A 27 8.36 16.02 -5.47
C ILE A 27 9.69 16.60 -5.96
N GLN A 28 10.81 15.91 -5.70
CA GLN A 28 12.13 16.38 -6.11
C GLN A 28 12.24 16.57 -7.63
N HIS A 29 11.71 15.64 -8.42
CA HIS A 29 11.73 15.78 -9.87
C HIS A 29 10.74 16.84 -10.36
N SER A 30 9.63 17.07 -9.65
CA SER A 30 8.65 18.10 -10.05
C SER A 30 9.19 19.50 -9.76
N GLU A 31 9.94 19.67 -8.67
CA GLU A 31 10.64 20.92 -8.36
C GLU A 31 11.70 21.26 -9.42
N THR A 32 12.42 20.27 -9.94
CA THR A 32 13.44 20.51 -10.99
C THR A 32 12.84 20.83 -12.35
N LEU A 33 11.68 20.25 -12.69
CA LEU A 33 10.98 20.53 -13.95
C LEU A 33 10.08 21.78 -13.91
N GLY A 34 9.71 22.26 -12.71
CA GLY A 34 8.76 23.36 -12.54
C GLY A 34 7.30 22.99 -12.85
N THR A 35 7.04 21.71 -13.14
CA THR A 35 5.71 21.14 -13.39
C THR A 35 5.65 19.74 -12.81
N LEU A 36 4.44 19.18 -12.66
CA LEU A 36 4.28 17.80 -12.24
C LEU A 36 4.99 16.86 -13.21
N VAL A 37 5.85 15.99 -12.68
CA VAL A 37 6.59 15.01 -13.47
C VAL A 37 5.61 14.04 -14.14
N PRO A 38 5.69 13.81 -15.46
CA PRO A 38 4.88 12.80 -16.10
C PRO A 38 5.16 11.41 -15.53
N PRO A 39 4.14 10.55 -15.37
CA PRO A 39 4.33 9.17 -14.93
C PRO A 39 5.35 8.45 -15.81
N ASN A 40 6.40 7.93 -15.18
CA ASN A 40 7.49 7.22 -15.86
C ASN A 40 7.57 5.78 -15.36
N ALA A 41 7.54 4.82 -16.28
CA ALA A 41 7.68 3.40 -15.99
C ALA A 41 8.95 3.08 -15.18
N GLY A 42 10.07 3.77 -15.43
CA GLY A 42 11.32 3.57 -14.69
C GLY A 42 11.19 3.82 -13.19
N ILE A 43 10.50 4.90 -12.80
CA ILE A 43 10.26 5.26 -11.39
C ILE A 43 9.34 4.21 -10.73
N LEU A 44 8.30 3.77 -11.44
CA LEU A 44 7.36 2.77 -10.92
C LEU A 44 8.00 1.38 -10.79
N ILE A 45 8.85 1.00 -11.75
CA ILE A 45 9.62 -0.25 -11.67
C ILE A 45 10.54 -0.21 -10.45
N GLN A 46 11.25 0.90 -10.22
CA GLN A 46 12.09 1.08 -9.02
C GLN A 46 11.26 0.97 -7.73
N TYR A 47 10.07 1.56 -7.71
CA TYR A 47 9.15 1.45 -6.58
C TYR A 47 8.74 -0.01 -6.31
N VAL A 48 8.31 -0.75 -7.34
CA VAL A 48 7.91 -2.15 -7.20
C VAL A 48 9.08 -3.01 -6.72
N ILE A 49 10.27 -2.84 -7.31
CA ILE A 49 11.49 -3.55 -6.88
C ILE A 49 11.80 -3.25 -5.42
N ALA A 50 11.80 -1.98 -5.02
CA ALA A 50 12.06 -1.58 -3.64
C ALA A 50 11.04 -2.19 -2.67
N LEU A 51 9.75 -2.21 -3.03
CA LEU A 51 8.68 -2.79 -2.23
C LEU A 51 8.87 -4.30 -2.05
N VAL A 52 9.20 -5.02 -3.14
CA VAL A 52 9.49 -6.46 -3.09
C VAL A 52 10.70 -6.75 -2.20
N VAL A 53 11.81 -6.02 -2.38
CA VAL A 53 13.04 -6.20 -1.59
C VAL A 53 12.78 -5.93 -0.10
N LEU A 54 12.11 -4.81 0.23
CA LEU A 54 11.75 -4.47 1.61
C LEU A 54 10.82 -5.51 2.24
N SER A 55 9.86 -6.03 1.47
CA SER A 55 8.97 -7.10 1.92
C SER A 55 9.76 -8.38 2.25
N ILE A 56 10.67 -8.80 1.38
CA ILE A 56 11.53 -9.97 1.62
C ILE A 56 12.34 -9.78 2.90
N ILE A 57 12.99 -8.63 3.08
CA ILE A 57 13.75 -8.31 4.29
C ILE A 57 12.87 -8.37 5.53
N GLY A 58 11.66 -7.79 5.47
CA GLY A 58 10.70 -7.81 6.58
C GLY A 58 10.29 -9.23 6.98
N HIS A 59 10.01 -10.10 6.01
CA HIS A 59 9.65 -11.50 6.27
C HIS A 59 10.82 -12.33 6.80
N ILE A 60 12.05 -12.09 6.31
CA ILE A 60 13.26 -12.74 6.84
C ILE A 60 13.46 -12.34 8.32
N ALA A 61 13.30 -11.04 8.65
CA ALA A 61 13.41 -10.57 10.02
C ALA A 61 12.34 -11.20 10.95
N LEU A 62 11.11 -11.39 10.45
CA LEU A 62 10.07 -12.11 11.18
C LEU A 62 10.43 -13.58 11.42
N ALA A 63 10.92 -14.26 10.39
CA ALA A 63 11.24 -15.69 10.47
C ALA A 63 12.35 -15.95 11.51
N ILE A 64 13.33 -15.04 11.62
CA ILE A 64 14.40 -15.13 12.62
C ILE A 64 13.87 -14.91 14.04
N THR A 65 12.89 -14.01 14.20
CA THR A 65 12.39 -13.59 15.52
C THR A 65 11.19 -14.40 16.02
N SER A 66 10.51 -15.16 15.16
CA SER A 66 9.31 -15.95 15.50
C SER A 66 9.41 -17.39 15.01
N LYS A 67 9.59 -18.35 15.95
CA LYS A 67 9.57 -19.80 15.67
C LYS A 67 8.22 -20.32 15.17
N GLN A 68 7.13 -19.57 15.38
CA GLN A 68 5.77 -19.94 15.00
C GLN A 68 5.27 -19.25 13.72
N ALA A 69 6.14 -18.54 12.98
CA ALA A 69 5.76 -17.83 11.75
C ALA A 69 5.15 -18.73 10.64
N LEU A 70 5.21 -20.05 10.81
CA LEU A 70 4.68 -21.08 9.91
C LEU A 70 3.36 -21.71 10.39
N GLU A 71 2.77 -21.25 11.49
CA GLU A 71 1.47 -21.76 11.94
C GLU A 71 0.37 -21.48 10.91
N LYS A 72 -0.48 -22.49 10.68
CA LYS A 72 -1.54 -22.43 9.70
C LYS A 72 -2.61 -21.45 10.18
N LYS A 73 -3.00 -20.56 9.28
CA LYS A 73 -4.02 -19.54 9.49
C LYS A 73 -5.34 -20.13 9.99
N ASP A 74 -5.89 -19.56 11.07
CA ASP A 74 -7.20 -19.97 11.61
C ASP A 74 -8.35 -19.41 10.75
N GLU A 75 -9.51 -20.05 10.79
CA GLU A 75 -10.70 -19.65 10.02
C GLU A 75 -11.14 -18.23 10.38
N ARG A 76 -10.97 -17.82 11.64
CA ARG A 76 -11.26 -16.45 12.09
C ARG A 76 -10.38 -15.41 11.39
N GLU A 77 -9.10 -15.70 11.23
CA GLU A 77 -8.15 -14.79 10.59
C GLU A 77 -8.42 -14.67 9.08
N ARG A 78 -8.95 -15.74 8.45
CA ARG A 78 -9.44 -15.69 7.07
C ARG A 78 -10.61 -14.72 6.92
N GLN A 79 -11.55 -14.72 7.88
CA GLN A 79 -12.67 -13.79 7.86
C GLN A 79 -12.22 -12.32 8.00
N PHE A 80 -11.17 -12.05 8.76
CA PHE A 80 -10.62 -10.70 8.92
C PHE A 80 -10.03 -10.15 7.63
N GLU A 81 -9.29 -10.97 6.87
CA GLU A 81 -8.76 -10.58 5.57
C GLU A 81 -9.86 -10.34 4.53
N VAL A 82 -10.88 -11.21 4.48
CA VAL A 82 -12.02 -11.01 3.56
C VAL A 82 -12.74 -9.70 3.85
N TYR A 83 -12.96 -9.39 5.14
CA TYR A 83 -13.57 -8.14 5.54
C TYR A 83 -12.66 -6.93 5.23
N GLY A 84 -11.36 -7.04 5.50
CA GLY A 84 -10.36 -6.02 5.16
C GLY A 84 -10.35 -5.71 3.66
N SER A 85 -10.37 -6.75 2.83
CA SER A 85 -10.41 -6.65 1.36
C SER A 85 -11.69 -5.97 0.86
N HIS A 86 -12.83 -6.22 1.51
CA HIS A 86 -14.07 -5.55 1.15
C HIS A 86 -13.99 -4.03 1.41
N ILE A 87 -13.50 -3.63 2.59
CA ILE A 87 -13.37 -2.21 2.96
C ILE A 87 -12.30 -1.51 2.10
N SER A 88 -11.17 -2.17 1.83
CA SER A 88 -10.13 -1.63 0.96
C SER A 88 -10.63 -1.45 -0.48
N GLY A 89 -11.43 -2.40 -0.98
CA GLY A 89 -12.12 -2.28 -2.27
C GLY A 89 -13.00 -1.03 -2.37
N LEU A 90 -13.72 -0.67 -1.30
CA LEU A 90 -14.51 0.57 -1.26
C LEU A 90 -13.63 1.83 -1.31
N VAL A 91 -12.50 1.83 -0.59
CA VAL A 91 -11.53 2.94 -0.60
C VAL A 91 -10.92 3.12 -1.99
N LEU A 92 -10.52 2.02 -2.64
CA LEU A 92 -10.00 2.04 -4.00
C LEU A 92 -11.07 2.54 -4.99
N GLY A 93 -12.29 2.00 -4.91
CA GLY A 93 -13.39 2.39 -5.78
C GLY A 93 -13.70 3.87 -5.67
N LEU A 94 -13.84 4.40 -4.45
CA LEU A 94 -14.05 5.82 -4.20
C LEU A 94 -12.90 6.66 -4.77
N GLY A 95 -11.65 6.29 -4.52
CA GLY A 95 -10.48 7.00 -5.02
C GLY A 95 -10.35 6.99 -6.55
N CYS A 96 -10.71 5.89 -7.20
CA CYS A 96 -10.76 5.82 -8.66
C CYS A 96 -11.86 6.72 -9.23
N VAL A 97 -13.06 6.69 -8.64
CA VAL A 97 -14.18 7.54 -9.09
C VAL A 97 -13.86 9.03 -8.93
N THR A 98 -13.25 9.43 -7.82
CA THR A 98 -12.83 10.82 -7.61
C THR A 98 -11.72 11.22 -8.59
N ALA A 99 -10.75 10.35 -8.85
CA ALA A 99 -9.68 10.60 -9.83
C ALA A 99 -10.23 10.77 -11.25
N LEU A 100 -11.16 9.89 -11.67
CA LEU A 100 -11.84 9.99 -12.97
C LEU A 100 -12.68 11.27 -13.07
N GLY A 101 -13.43 11.61 -12.01
CA GLY A 101 -14.20 12.86 -11.95
C GLY A 101 -13.30 14.10 -12.08
N HIS A 102 -12.15 14.10 -11.40
CA HIS A 102 -11.16 15.17 -11.54
C HIS A 102 -10.63 15.29 -12.98
N TYR A 103 -10.32 14.17 -13.62
CA TYR A 103 -9.85 14.14 -15.01
C TYR A 103 -10.86 14.73 -15.99
N LEU A 104 -12.16 14.45 -15.83
CA LEU A 104 -13.20 15.02 -16.70
C LEU A 104 -13.26 16.56 -16.68
N VAL A 105 -12.78 17.18 -15.61
CA VAL A 105 -12.77 18.65 -15.47
C VAL A 105 -11.43 19.26 -15.93
N HIS A 106 -10.31 18.63 -15.58
CA HIS A 106 -8.97 19.22 -15.75
C HIS A 106 -8.18 18.65 -16.93
N PHE A 107 -8.59 17.49 -17.47
CA PHE A 107 -7.92 16.75 -18.55
C PHE A 107 -6.43 16.44 -18.30
N ASP A 108 -6.01 16.43 -17.02
CA ASP A 108 -4.64 16.11 -16.62
C ASP A 108 -4.48 14.60 -16.39
N GLY A 109 -3.89 13.92 -17.38
CA GLY A 109 -3.61 12.49 -17.31
C GLY A 109 -2.55 12.11 -16.28
N SER A 110 -1.61 13.01 -15.96
CA SER A 110 -0.57 12.76 -14.97
C SER A 110 -1.17 12.74 -13.57
N LEU A 111 -2.04 13.72 -13.26
CA LEU A 111 -2.72 13.75 -11.98
C LEU A 111 -3.72 12.60 -11.83
N LEU A 112 -4.40 12.20 -12.91
CA LEU A 112 -5.23 10.98 -12.92
C LEU A 112 -4.42 9.75 -12.49
N PHE A 113 -3.25 9.56 -13.10
CA PHE A 113 -2.38 8.43 -12.78
C PHE A 113 -1.98 8.43 -11.30
N TYR A 114 -1.45 9.56 -10.79
CA TYR A 114 -1.01 9.65 -9.40
C TYR A 114 -2.16 9.54 -8.41
N SER A 115 -3.36 10.03 -8.75
CA SER A 115 -4.54 9.92 -7.90
C SER A 115 -5.03 8.48 -7.78
N VAL A 116 -5.08 7.74 -8.90
CA VAL A 116 -5.42 6.30 -8.89
C VAL A 116 -4.34 5.51 -8.14
N PHE A 117 -3.07 5.83 -8.36
CA PHE A 117 -1.96 5.18 -7.67
C PHE A 117 -1.99 5.43 -6.16
N ALA A 118 -2.30 6.67 -5.74
CA ALA A 118 -2.49 7.01 -4.34
C ALA A 118 -3.70 6.28 -3.73
N ALA A 119 -4.81 6.15 -4.46
CA ALA A 119 -5.97 5.38 -4.04
C ALA A 119 -5.63 3.90 -3.83
N LEU A 120 -4.79 3.32 -4.70
CA LEU A 120 -4.28 1.95 -4.57
C LEU A 120 -3.46 1.78 -3.29
N ILE A 121 -2.53 2.71 -3.01
CA ILE A 121 -1.75 2.70 -1.77
C ILE A 121 -2.66 2.84 -0.54
N ALA A 122 -3.59 3.79 -0.57
CA ALA A 122 -4.52 4.06 0.53
C ALA A 122 -5.44 2.87 0.83
N SER A 123 -5.93 2.19 -0.22
CA SER A 123 -6.67 0.95 -0.13
C SER A 123 -5.87 -0.13 0.61
N GLN A 124 -4.62 -0.35 0.21
CA GLN A 124 -3.77 -1.36 0.83
C GLN A 124 -3.44 -1.04 2.30
N ILE A 125 -3.21 0.24 2.63
CA ILE A 125 -3.05 0.68 4.03
C ILE A 125 -4.32 0.39 4.83
N THR A 126 -5.49 0.66 4.25
CA THR A 126 -6.79 0.43 4.91
C THR A 126 -6.98 -1.05 5.20
N GLU A 127 -6.64 -1.93 4.27
CA GLU A 127 -6.70 -3.38 4.48
C GLU A 127 -5.88 -3.81 5.71
N TYR A 128 -4.61 -3.38 5.77
CA TYR A 128 -3.74 -3.72 6.90
C TYR A 128 -4.24 -3.13 8.22
N LEU A 129 -4.73 -1.88 8.21
CA LEU A 129 -5.30 -1.25 9.39
C LEU A 129 -6.53 -2.01 9.92
N VAL A 130 -7.41 -2.47 9.03
CA VAL A 130 -8.60 -3.25 9.41
C VAL A 130 -8.21 -4.58 10.04
N VAL A 131 -7.23 -5.28 9.46
CA VAL A 131 -6.72 -6.55 10.01
C VAL A 131 -6.12 -6.34 11.41
N ILE A 132 -5.26 -5.33 11.56
CA ILE A 132 -4.64 -4.98 12.86
C ILE A 132 -5.71 -4.61 13.90
N TRP A 133 -6.69 -3.79 13.52
CA TRP A 133 -7.74 -3.34 14.42
C TRP A 133 -8.63 -4.48 14.91
N ARG A 134 -9.00 -5.42 14.03
CA ARG A 134 -9.78 -6.60 14.42
C ARG A 134 -9.01 -7.52 15.36
N HIS A 135 -7.73 -7.79 15.10
CA HIS A 135 -6.90 -8.57 16.01
C HIS A 135 -6.82 -7.98 17.42
N ARG A 136 -6.88 -6.64 17.56
CA ARG A 136 -6.87 -5.98 18.87
C ARG A 136 -8.22 -5.97 19.58
N ARG A 137 -9.34 -6.22 18.89
CA ARG A 137 -10.70 -6.19 19.47
C ARG A 137 -11.26 -7.57 19.84
N GLY A 138 -10.58 -8.67 19.49
CA GLY A 138 -11.00 -10.04 19.80
C GLY A 138 -11.81 -10.64 18.68
#